data_AF-A0A8S3D448-F1
#
_entry.id   AF-A0A8S3D448-F1
#
_cell.length_a   1.000
_cell.length_b   1.000
_cell.length_c   1.000
_cell.angle_alpha   90.00
_cell.angle_beta   90.00
_cell.angle_gamma   90.00
#
_symmetry.space_group_name_H-M   'P 1'
#
loop_
_entity.id
_entity.type
_entity.pdbx_description
1 polymer ?
#
loop_
_entity_poly.entity_id
_entity_poly.type
_entity_poly.pdbx_seq_one_letter_code
_entity_poly.pdbx_strand_id
1 'polypeptide(L)'
;ARSDYFRALLFGGLRESQNDNRTIEIKECKSAAFKILLEYIYTAQINLLKEKEEILLDLLGLVHQYGFQQLENSLSSYLKSILSLKNVCTIYDTACLFNLKNLKQHSAQFIDNNADEIIKTNEFVSLSSVS
;
A
#
# COMPACT_ATOMS: atom_id res chain seq x y z
N ALA A 1 -4.53 17.33 11.12
CA ALA A 1 -3.42 16.70 10.38
C ALA A 1 -3.96 15.40 9.78
N ARG A 2 -3.59 15.03 8.55
CA ARG A 2 -4.17 13.89 7.82
C ARG A 2 -3.69 12.51 8.25
N SER A 3 -2.70 12.47 9.16
CA SER A 3 -2.28 11.29 9.89
C SER A 3 -1.93 11.73 11.31
N ASP A 4 -2.51 11.05 12.29
CA ASP A 4 -2.20 11.28 13.70
C ASP A 4 -0.76 10.88 14.04
N TYR A 5 -0.18 9.94 13.29
CA TYR A 5 1.24 9.59 13.38
C TYR A 5 2.12 10.79 13.01
N PHE A 6 1.92 11.40 11.85
CA PHE A 6 2.70 12.58 11.44
C PHE A 6 2.44 13.79 12.34
N ARG A 7 1.23 13.92 12.89
CA ARG A 7 0.93 14.94 13.91
C ARG A 7 1.76 14.73 15.16
N ALA A 8 1.82 13.51 15.68
CA ALA A 8 2.60 13.17 16.88
C ALA A 8 4.11 13.29 16.62
N LEU A 9 4.56 12.91 15.43
CA LEU A 9 5.97 12.97 15.04
C LEU A 9 6.46 14.42 14.85
N LEU A 10 5.65 15.29 14.23
CA LEU A 10 6.04 16.69 13.98
C LEU A 10 5.73 17.65 15.14
N PHE A 11 4.68 17.37 15.93
CA PHE A 11 4.16 18.29 16.94
C PHE A 11 4.00 17.66 18.34
N GLY A 12 4.32 16.39 18.53
CA GLY A 12 4.07 15.64 19.76
C GLY A 12 5.17 15.70 20.83
N GLY A 13 6.17 16.58 20.71
CA GLY A 13 7.17 16.78 21.77
C GLY A 13 8.15 15.61 21.98
N LEU A 14 8.30 14.71 20.99
CA LEU A 14 9.34 13.67 20.99
C LEU A 14 10.73 14.29 20.78
N ARG A 15 11.81 13.57 21.16
CA ARG A 15 13.21 14.05 21.22
C ARG A 15 13.72 14.71 19.93
N GLU A 16 13.11 14.45 18.78
CA GLU A 16 13.41 15.10 17.50
C GLU A 16 12.98 16.58 17.41
N SER A 17 12.03 17.02 18.25
CA SER A 17 11.62 18.43 18.34
C SER A 17 12.59 19.30 19.17
N GLN A 18 13.52 18.67 19.89
CA GLN A 18 14.37 19.31 20.91
C GLN A 18 15.87 19.37 20.52
N ASN A 19 16.30 18.65 19.48
CA ASN A 19 17.70 18.64 19.04
C ASN A 19 17.88 19.38 17.71
N ASP A 20 19.02 20.05 17.55
CA ASP A 20 19.50 20.82 16.38
C ASP A 20 19.53 20.02 15.04
N ASN A 21 19.20 18.73 15.06
CA ASN A 21 19.16 17.86 13.90
C ASN A 21 17.71 17.45 13.59
N ARG A 22 17.03 18.30 12.82
CA ARG A 22 15.61 18.19 12.42
C ARG A 22 15.35 17.10 11.35
N THR A 23 16.15 16.05 11.35
CA THR A 23 16.13 14.99 10.34
C THR A 23 15.53 13.73 10.95
N ILE A 24 14.38 13.31 10.41
CA ILE A 24 13.73 12.06 10.78
C ILE A 24 14.27 10.98 9.85
N GLU A 25 14.95 9.99 10.41
CA GLU A 25 15.47 8.87 9.64
C GLU A 25 14.36 7.84 9.43
N ILE A 26 13.89 7.71 8.18
CA ILE A 26 12.91 6.69 7.81
C ILE A 26 13.68 5.50 7.25
N LYS A 27 13.90 4.51 8.11
CA LYS A 27 14.59 3.27 7.71
C LYS A 27 13.67 2.42 6.84
N GLU A 28 14.21 1.96 5.72
CA GLU A 28 13.61 0.98 4.82
C GLU A 28 12.31 1.40 4.11
N CYS A 29 12.26 2.63 3.61
CA CYS A 29 11.18 3.06 2.73
C CYS A 29 11.64 3.16 1.28
N LYS A 30 10.91 2.54 0.35
CA LYS A 30 11.12 2.76 -1.09
C LYS A 30 10.81 4.23 -1.41
N SER A 31 11.81 4.95 -1.90
CA SER A 31 11.80 6.42 -2.00
C SER A 31 10.65 6.98 -2.85
N ALA A 32 10.24 6.26 -3.90
CA ALA A 32 9.16 6.67 -4.79
C ALA A 32 7.80 6.71 -4.08
N ALA A 33 7.43 5.63 -3.39
CA ALA A 33 6.16 5.54 -2.65
C ALA A 33 6.10 6.58 -1.53
N PHE A 34 7.22 6.82 -0.83
CA PHE A 34 7.27 7.85 0.21
C PHE A 34 7.07 9.26 -0.34
N LYS A 35 7.67 9.56 -1.49
CA LYS A 35 7.51 10.86 -2.15
C LYS A 35 6.05 11.14 -2.48
N ILE A 36 5.34 10.13 -3.00
CA ILE A 36 3.90 10.24 -3.30
C ILE A 36 3.09 10.47 -2.02
N LEU A 37 3.42 9.75 -0.94
CA LEU A 37 2.79 9.96 0.36
C LEU A 37 3.01 11.38 0.90
N LEU A 38 4.23 11.92 0.77
CA LEU A 38 4.53 13.31 1.12
C LEU A 38 3.72 14.28 0.27
N GLU A 39 3.69 14.12 -1.06
CA GLU A 39 2.91 14.97 -1.95
C GLU A 39 1.43 14.99 -1.55
N TYR A 40 0.86 13.86 -1.15
CA TYR A 40 -0.51 13.81 -0.62
C TYR A 40 -0.71 14.55 0.69
N ILE A 41 0.25 14.44 1.61
CA ILE A 41 0.21 15.17 2.88
C ILE A 41 0.11 16.68 2.61
N TYR A 42 0.88 17.19 1.64
CA TYR A 42 0.88 18.62 1.29
C TYR A 42 -0.28 19.06 0.40
N THR A 43 -0.70 18.24 -0.58
CA THR A 43 -1.63 18.68 -1.64
C THR A 43 -3.05 18.14 -1.49
N ALA A 44 -3.27 17.11 -0.66
CA ALA A 44 -4.51 16.34 -0.59
C ALA A 44 -4.84 15.48 -1.82
N GLN A 45 -3.94 15.43 -2.81
CA GLN A 45 -4.22 14.84 -4.10
C GLN A 45 -3.13 13.84 -4.47
N ILE A 46 -3.55 12.72 -5.06
CA ILE A 46 -2.67 11.75 -5.74
C ILE A 46 -3.37 11.35 -7.02
N ASN A 47 -2.61 11.21 -8.10
CA ASN A 47 -3.11 10.60 -9.33
C ASN A 47 -2.66 9.15 -9.44
N LEU A 48 -3.48 8.22 -8.94
CA LEU A 48 -3.18 6.78 -8.92
C LEU A 48 -3.00 6.17 -10.32
N LEU A 49 -3.60 6.78 -11.36
CA LEU A 49 -3.55 6.29 -12.74
C LEU A 49 -2.18 6.45 -13.40
N LYS A 50 -1.33 7.35 -12.87
CA LYS A 50 -0.01 7.64 -13.42
C LYS A 50 1.10 6.81 -12.80
N GLU A 51 0.80 6.12 -11.70
CA GLU A 51 1.79 5.37 -10.94
C GLU A 51 1.85 3.92 -11.39
N LYS A 52 3.04 3.33 -11.29
CA LYS A 52 3.23 1.91 -11.57
C LYS A 52 2.62 1.07 -10.46
N GLU A 53 2.11 -0.11 -10.79
CA GLU A 53 1.54 -1.05 -9.83
C GLU A 53 2.47 -1.35 -8.65
N GLU A 54 3.76 -1.59 -8.92
CA GLU A 54 4.78 -1.82 -7.89
C GLU A 54 4.81 -0.69 -6.84
N ILE A 55 4.72 0.57 -7.31
CA ILE A 55 4.74 1.76 -6.46
C ILE A 55 3.45 1.87 -5.67
N LEU A 56 2.31 1.49 -6.26
CA LEU A 56 1.01 1.49 -5.58
C LEU A 56 0.93 0.47 -4.45
N LEU A 57 1.51 -0.71 -4.63
CA LEU A 57 1.60 -1.74 -3.58
C LEU A 57 2.54 -1.30 -2.45
N ASP A 58 3.66 -0.68 -2.80
CA ASP A 58 4.57 -0.09 -1.80
C ASP A 58 3.90 1.05 -1.03
N LEU A 59 3.18 1.93 -1.74
CA LEU A 59 2.40 3.00 -1.13
C LEU A 59 1.31 2.46 -0.22
N LEU A 60 0.64 1.37 -0.61
CA LEU A 60 -0.37 0.70 0.21
C LEU A 60 0.22 0.27 1.57
N GLY A 61 1.44 -0.26 1.59
CA GLY A 61 2.15 -0.59 2.83
C GLY A 61 2.41 0.64 3.71
N LEU A 62 2.83 1.76 3.11
CA LEU A 62 3.10 3.00 3.86
C LEU A 62 1.83 3.63 4.42
N VAL A 63 0.75 3.69 3.64
CA VAL A 63 -0.51 4.29 4.11
C VAL A 63 -1.13 3.46 5.23
N HIS A 64 -0.97 2.14 5.16
CA HIS A 64 -1.37 1.23 6.23
C HIS A 64 -0.53 1.47 7.50
N GLN A 65 0.80 1.45 7.35
CA GLN A 65 1.75 1.66 8.46
C GLN A 65 1.54 3.00 9.17
N TYR A 66 1.28 4.07 8.42
CA TYR A 66 1.14 5.42 8.96
C TYR A 66 -0.33 5.85 9.22
N GLY A 67 -1.28 4.94 9.05
CA GLY A 67 -2.69 5.13 9.43
C GLY A 67 -3.50 6.09 8.54
N PHE A 68 -3.18 6.19 7.24
CA PHE A 68 -3.92 7.02 6.29
C PHE A 68 -5.14 6.28 5.72
N GLN A 69 -6.15 6.03 6.56
CA GLN A 69 -7.26 5.15 6.22
C GLN A 69 -8.09 5.58 4.99
N GLN A 70 -8.28 6.88 4.77
CA GLN A 70 -8.97 7.37 3.57
C GLN A 70 -8.20 7.02 2.30
N LEU A 71 -6.88 7.22 2.30
CA LEU A 71 -6.03 6.92 1.16
C LEU A 71 -5.88 5.41 0.96
N GLU A 72 -5.78 4.63 2.04
CA GLU A 72 -5.81 3.16 2.01
C GLU A 72 -7.08 2.64 1.32
N ASN A 73 -8.25 3.20 1.65
CA ASN A 73 -9.52 2.84 1.02
C ASN A 73 -9.55 3.19 -0.47
N SER A 74 -9.05 4.37 -0.85
CA SER A 74 -8.96 4.80 -2.26
C SER A 74 -8.02 3.90 -3.06
N LEU A 75 -6.83 3.60 -2.53
CA LEU A 75 -5.87 2.68 -3.13
C LEU A 75 -6.44 1.28 -3.28
N SER A 76 -7.05 0.74 -2.22
CA SER A 76 -7.67 -0.57 -2.24
C SER A 76 -8.80 -0.65 -3.28
N SER A 77 -9.59 0.41 -3.43
CA SER A 77 -10.65 0.47 -4.44
C SER A 77 -10.08 0.52 -5.86
N TYR A 78 -9.00 1.29 -6.06
CA TYR A 78 -8.31 1.36 -7.34
C TYR A 78 -7.70 0.02 -7.73
N LEU A 79 -6.98 -0.65 -6.82
CA LEU A 79 -6.37 -1.96 -7.07
C LEU A 79 -7.41 -3.01 -7.48
N LYS A 80 -8.59 -3.00 -6.87
CA LYS A 80 -9.71 -3.88 -7.29
C LYS A 80 -10.14 -3.61 -8.74
N SER A 81 -10.18 -2.34 -9.14
CA SER A 81 -10.63 -1.95 -10.49
C SER A 81 -9.66 -2.34 -11.60
N ILE A 82 -8.39 -2.57 -11.27
CA ILE A 82 -7.34 -2.97 -12.22
C ILE A 82 -6.92 -4.45 -12.09
N LEU A 83 -7.70 -5.24 -11.33
CA LEU A 83 -7.43 -6.68 -11.18
C LEU A 83 -7.44 -7.38 -12.55
N SER A 84 -6.46 -8.26 -12.72
CA SER A 84 -6.24 -9.06 -13.92
C SER A 84 -5.55 -10.37 -13.54
N LEU A 85 -5.55 -11.33 -14.48
CA LEU A 85 -4.87 -12.62 -14.30
C LEU A 85 -3.37 -12.48 -13.99
N LYS A 86 -2.75 -11.36 -14.39
CA LYS A 86 -1.31 -11.11 -14.22
C LYS A 86 -0.93 -10.53 -12.86
N ASN A 87 -1.85 -9.81 -12.22
CA ASN A 87 -1.55 -9.07 -10.99
C ASN A 87 -2.35 -9.53 -9.77
N VAL A 88 -3.40 -10.34 -9.97
CA VAL A 88 -4.29 -10.76 -8.88
C VAL A 88 -3.54 -11.49 -7.77
N CYS A 89 -2.57 -12.35 -8.09
CA CYS A 89 -1.77 -13.06 -7.08
C CYS A 89 -0.96 -12.09 -6.21
N THR A 90 -0.22 -11.16 -6.83
CA THR A 90 0.58 -10.15 -6.12
C THR A 90 -0.29 -9.24 -5.25
N ILE A 91 -1.44 -8.80 -5.77
CA ILE A 91 -2.40 -7.98 -5.03
C ILE A 91 -3.01 -8.79 -3.86
N TYR A 92 -3.33 -10.06 -4.06
CA TYR A 92 -3.85 -10.94 -3.01
C TYR A 92 -2.82 -11.16 -1.89
N ASP A 93 -1.57 -11.46 -2.23
CA ASP A 93 -0.49 -11.65 -1.27
C ASP A 93 -0.25 -10.37 -0.46
N THR A 94 -0.26 -9.21 -1.12
CA THR A 94 -0.14 -7.90 -0.45
C THR A 94 -1.33 -7.65 0.49
N ALA A 95 -2.55 -7.98 0.06
CA ALA A 95 -3.74 -7.87 0.90
C ALA A 95 -3.70 -8.81 2.11
N CYS A 96 -3.11 -9.99 1.97
CA CYS A 96 -2.86 -10.91 3.08
C CYS A 96 -1.81 -10.34 4.05
N LEU A 97 -0.70 -9.83 3.53
CA LEU A 97 0.40 -9.26 4.33
C LEU A 97 -0.08 -8.11 5.22
N PHE A 98 -0.91 -7.21 4.68
CA PHE A 98 -1.44 -6.06 5.42
C PHE A 98 -2.83 -6.32 6.05
N ASN A 99 -3.31 -7.56 6.01
CA ASN A 99 -4.62 -7.97 6.55
C ASN A 99 -5.80 -7.12 6.06
N LEU A 100 -5.77 -6.71 4.78
CA LEU A 100 -6.78 -5.86 4.14
C LEU A 100 -7.97 -6.72 3.70
N LYS A 101 -8.85 -7.04 4.65
CA LYS A 101 -9.97 -8.00 4.49
C LYS A 101 -10.77 -7.82 3.19
N ASN A 102 -11.14 -6.58 2.86
CA ASN A 102 -11.99 -6.31 1.70
C ASN A 102 -11.24 -6.49 0.37
N LEU A 103 -9.96 -6.11 0.30
CA LEU A 103 -9.13 -6.35 -0.87
C LEU A 103 -8.85 -7.86 -1.03
N LYS A 104 -8.48 -8.52 0.07
CA LYS A 104 -8.26 -9.97 0.12
C LYS A 104 -9.45 -10.76 -0.39
N GLN A 105 -10.66 -10.47 0.11
CA GLN A 105 -11.88 -11.18 -0.30
C GLN A 105 -12.18 -10.97 -1.78
N HIS A 106 -12.03 -9.75 -2.29
CA HIS A 106 -12.31 -9.45 -3.69
C HIS A 106 -11.30 -10.12 -4.64
N SER A 107 -10.01 -10.08 -4.28
CA SER A 107 -8.97 -10.77 -5.04
C SER A 107 -9.15 -12.29 -4.99
N ALA A 108 -9.55 -12.86 -3.85
CA ALA A 108 -9.86 -14.29 -3.74
C ALA A 108 -11.02 -14.70 -4.66
N GLN A 109 -12.10 -13.92 -4.67
CA GLN A 109 -13.24 -14.16 -5.58
C GLN A 109 -12.81 -14.09 -7.05
N PHE A 110 -11.93 -13.15 -7.40
CA PHE A 110 -11.39 -13.09 -8.76
C PHE A 110 -10.55 -14.33 -9.08
N ILE A 111 -9.74 -14.82 -8.14
CA ILE A 111 -8.95 -16.04 -8.30
C ILE A 111 -9.87 -17.24 -8.52
N ASP A 112 -10.87 -17.41 -7.65
CA ASP A 112 -11.81 -18.54 -7.73
C ASP A 112 -12.57 -18.57 -9.05
N ASN A 113 -13.02 -17.40 -9.54
CA ASN A 113 -13.75 -17.30 -10.81
C ASN A 113 -12.88 -17.57 -12.05
N ASN A 114 -11.56 -17.45 -11.94
CA ASN A 114 -10.62 -17.61 -13.05
C ASN A 114 -9.60 -18.72 -12.77
N ALA A 115 -9.91 -19.65 -11.86
CA ALA A 115 -8.97 -20.64 -11.35
C ALA A 115 -8.33 -21.47 -12.48
N ASP A 116 -9.11 -21.89 -13.47
CA ASP A 116 -8.62 -22.68 -14.62
C ASP A 116 -7.57 -21.97 -15.47
N GLU A 117 -7.63 -20.63 -15.54
CA GLU A 117 -6.66 -19.82 -16.27
C GLU A 117 -5.46 -19.50 -15.38
N ILE A 118 -5.69 -19.11 -14.12
CA ILE A 118 -4.64 -18.73 -13.17
C ILE A 118 -3.72 -19.91 -12.84
N ILE A 119 -4.25 -21.13 -12.70
CA ILE A 119 -3.42 -22.32 -12.44
C ILE A 119 -2.41 -22.58 -13.58
N LYS A 120 -2.71 -22.09 -14.80
CA LYS A 120 -1.83 -22.22 -15.97
C LYS A 120 -0.84 -21.07 -16.08
N THR A 121 -0.99 -19.99 -15.30
CA THR A 121 -0.08 -18.86 -15.32
C THR A 121 1.06 -19.08 -14.30
N ASN A 122 2.24 -18.51 -14.59
CA ASN A 122 3.41 -18.66 -13.71
C ASN A 122 3.21 -17.90 -12.37
N GLU A 123 2.25 -16.99 -12.34
CA GLU A 123 1.84 -16.17 -11.22
C GLU A 123 1.22 -16.99 -10.08
N PHE A 124 0.61 -18.15 -10.38
CA PHE A 124 0.16 -19.09 -9.34
C PHE A 124 1.33 -19.74 -8.60
N VAL A 125 2.45 -19.98 -9.29
CA VAL A 125 3.67 -20.55 -8.67
C VAL A 125 4.34 -19.54 -7.72
N SER A 126 4.13 -18.24 -7.94
CA SER A 126 4.65 -17.19 -7.06
C SER A 126 3.80 -16.91 -5.81
N LEU A 127 2.60 -17.50 -5.69
CA LEU A 127 1.85 -17.43 -4.44
C LEU A 127 2.71 -18.05 -3.34
N SER A 128 3.09 -17.23 -2.37
CA SER A 128 3.94 -17.67 -1.27
C SER A 128 3.32 -18.93 -0.64
N SER A 129 4.09 -20.02 -0.57
CA SER A 129 3.67 -21.26 0.06
C SER A 129 3.59 -21.03 1.57
N VAL A 130 2.48 -20.47 2.03
CA VAL A 130 2.23 -20.31 3.46
C VAL A 130 1.91 -21.69 4.03
N SER A 131 2.89 -22.27 4.70
CA SER A 131 2.73 -23.42 5.61
C SER A 131 2.06 -22.99 6.90
#